data_AF-A0A917PBJ4-F1
#
_entry.id   AF-A0A917PBJ4-F1
#
_cell.length_a   1.000
_cell.length_b   1.000
_cell.length_c   1.000
_cell.angle_alpha   90.00
_cell.angle_beta   90.00
_cell.angle_gamma   90.00
#
_symmetry.space_group_name_H-M   'P 1'
#
loop_
_entity.id
_entity.type
_entity.pdbx_description
1 polymer ?
#
loop_
_entity_poly.entity_id
_entity_poly.type
_entity_poly.pdbx_seq_one_letter_code
_entity_poly.pdbx_strand_id
1 'polypeptide(L)'
;MVLAEKIVTAIDRGEANTRWRDFADIYTLSRVSQVDGGVLRASLETVAAYRRVELAPLIPRFAEMPERVQPKWRAWRVRVNRDRELPEQFADVLDVVAEFADPILNMAASGEWNARTARWTSNG
;
A
#
# COMPACT_ATOMS: atom_id res chain seq x y z
N MET A 1 -8.50 -4.03 9.83
CA MET A 1 -9.09 -2.66 9.75
C MET A 1 -8.08 -1.60 9.31
N VAL A 2 -6.94 -1.41 10.00
CA VAL A 2 -5.97 -0.32 9.69
C VAL A 2 -5.38 -0.37 8.27
N LEU A 3 -4.99 -1.54 7.75
CA LEU A 3 -4.42 -1.66 6.40
C LEU A 3 -5.42 -1.25 5.29
N ALA A 4 -6.66 -1.75 5.38
CA ALA A 4 -7.70 -1.42 4.41
C ALA A 4 -8.00 0.09 4.38
N GLU A 5 -8.08 0.74 5.54
CA GLU A 5 -8.26 2.20 5.62
C GLU A 5 -7.15 2.98 4.94
N LYS A 6 -5.89 2.55 5.09
CA LYS A 6 -4.73 3.20 4.48
C LYS A 6 -4.73 3.03 2.95
N ILE A 7 -5.00 1.82 2.47
CA ILE A 7 -5.06 1.54 1.03
C ILE A 7 -6.21 2.32 0.38
N VAL A 8 -7.42 2.28 0.96
CA VAL A 8 -8.56 3.04 0.42
C VAL A 8 -8.28 4.55 0.47
N THR A 9 -7.64 5.04 1.53
CA THR A 9 -7.19 6.45 1.59
C THR A 9 -6.22 6.80 0.47
N ALA A 10 -5.31 5.89 0.12
CA ALA A 10 -4.38 6.08 -0.99
C ALA A 10 -5.14 6.22 -2.31
N ILE A 11 -6.06 5.30 -2.59
CA ILE A 11 -6.90 5.28 -3.79
C ILE A 11 -7.77 6.54 -3.90
N ASP A 12 -8.44 6.92 -2.81
CA ASP A 12 -9.34 8.08 -2.74
C ASP A 12 -8.60 9.39 -3.09
N ARG A 13 -7.40 9.56 -2.54
CA ARG A 13 -6.60 10.78 -2.72
C ARG A 13 -5.78 10.81 -4.01
N GLY A 14 -5.56 9.66 -4.63
CA GLY A 14 -4.79 9.52 -5.85
C GLY A 14 -3.37 10.06 -5.74
N GLU A 15 -2.81 10.51 -6.86
CA GLU A 15 -1.42 10.97 -6.95
C GLU A 15 -1.15 12.29 -6.20
N ALA A 16 -2.20 13.06 -5.89
CA ALA A 16 -2.10 14.26 -5.06
C ALA A 16 -1.95 13.94 -3.56
N ASN A 17 -1.98 12.66 -3.17
CA ASN A 17 -1.92 12.25 -1.78
C ASN A 17 -0.59 12.66 -1.12
N THR A 18 -0.71 13.29 0.04
CA THR A 18 0.42 13.73 0.88
C THR A 18 0.50 13.01 2.22
N ARG A 19 -0.36 12.00 2.48
CA ARG A 19 -0.28 11.12 3.65
C ARG A 19 0.83 10.09 3.48
N TRP A 20 2.08 10.55 3.45
CA TRP A 20 3.28 9.70 3.34
C TRP A 20 3.33 8.61 4.40
N ARG A 21 2.79 8.89 5.59
CA ARG A 21 2.68 7.94 6.68
C ARG A 21 1.89 6.68 6.28
N ASP A 22 0.85 6.79 5.47
CA ASP A 22 0.04 5.63 5.09
C ASP A 22 0.82 4.67 4.19
N PHE A 23 1.55 5.18 3.20
CA PHE A 23 2.46 4.37 2.37
C PHE A 23 3.57 3.72 3.22
N ALA A 24 4.18 4.49 4.13
CA ALA A 24 5.21 3.98 5.03
C ALA A 24 4.68 2.90 5.99
N ASP A 25 3.45 3.05 6.49
CA ASP A 25 2.84 2.07 7.38
C ASP A 25 2.44 0.80 6.63
N ILE A 26 1.91 0.90 5.40
CA ILE A 26 1.62 -0.29 4.57
C ILE A 26 2.93 -1.03 4.26
N TYR A 27 3.96 -0.31 3.83
CA TYR A 27 5.29 -0.87 3.57
C TYR A 27 5.86 -1.63 4.76
N THR A 28 5.84 -1.03 5.96
CA THR A 28 6.35 -1.69 7.16
C THR A 28 5.49 -2.90 7.54
N LEU A 29 4.16 -2.76 7.52
CA LEU A 29 3.25 -3.82 7.94
C LEU A 29 3.27 -5.02 7.00
N SER A 30 3.32 -4.81 5.67
CA SER A 30 3.41 -5.91 4.70
C SER A 30 4.70 -6.72 4.89
N ARG A 31 5.78 -6.09 5.37
CA ARG A 31 7.07 -6.77 5.57
C ARG A 31 7.22 -7.53 6.89
N VAL A 32 6.26 -7.41 7.81
CA VAL A 32 6.35 -8.07 9.13
C VAL A 32 5.10 -8.88 9.48
N SER A 33 3.98 -8.66 8.79
CA SER A 33 2.69 -9.27 9.13
C SER A 33 2.31 -10.33 8.09
N GLN A 34 1.85 -11.48 8.55
CA GLN A 34 1.07 -12.39 7.70
C GLN A 34 -0.36 -11.83 7.59
N VAL A 35 -0.91 -11.84 6.38
CA VAL A 35 -2.23 -11.26 6.11
C VAL A 35 -3.04 -12.25 5.28
N ASP A 36 -4.26 -12.56 5.74
CA ASP A 36 -5.22 -13.31 4.95
C ASP A 36 -5.83 -12.42 3.85
N GLY A 37 -5.75 -12.87 2.60
CA GLY A 37 -6.20 -12.11 1.44
C GLY A 37 -7.71 -11.93 1.38
N GLY A 38 -8.48 -12.94 1.80
CA GLY A 38 -9.94 -12.87 1.87
C GLY A 38 -10.42 -11.86 2.91
N VAL A 39 -9.82 -11.86 4.11
CA VAL A 39 -10.10 -10.91 5.18
C VAL A 39 -9.70 -9.49 4.77
N LEU A 40 -8.54 -9.32 4.12
CA LEU A 40 -8.12 -8.03 3.60
C LEU A 40 -9.08 -7.53 2.53
N ARG A 41 -9.50 -8.38 1.58
CA ARG A 41 -10.47 -8.05 0.53
C ARG A 41 -11.80 -7.57 1.13
N ALA A 42 -12.40 -8.35 2.02
CA ALA A 42 -13.66 -8.00 2.68
C ALA A 42 -13.55 -6.67 3.46
N SER A 43 -12.39 -6.44 4.09
CA SER A 43 -12.11 -5.18 4.78
C SER A 43 -12.00 -4.00 3.81
N LEU A 44 -11.33 -4.17 2.67
CA LEU A 44 -11.22 -3.15 1.62
C LEU A 44 -12.60 -2.77 1.09
N GLU A 45 -13.44 -3.75 0.77
CA GLU A 45 -14.80 -3.54 0.28
C GLU A 45 -15.67 -2.79 1.30
N THR A 46 -15.59 -3.17 2.58
CA THR A 46 -16.31 -2.50 3.66
C THR A 46 -15.92 -1.03 3.78
N VAL A 47 -14.61 -0.74 3.79
CA VAL A 47 -14.10 0.63 3.92
C VAL A 47 -14.40 1.45 2.66
N ALA A 48 -14.26 0.87 1.48
CA ALA A 48 -14.56 1.50 0.21
C ALA A 48 -16.04 1.87 0.09
N ALA A 49 -16.95 0.97 0.46
CA ALA A 49 -18.38 1.24 0.50
C ALA A 49 -18.72 2.37 1.47
N TYR A 50 -18.14 2.36 2.68
CA TYR A 50 -18.34 3.44 3.66
C TYR A 50 -17.85 4.80 3.14
N ARG A 51 -16.70 4.84 2.45
CA ARG A 51 -16.10 6.07 1.92
C ARG A 51 -16.60 6.46 0.52
N ARG A 52 -17.41 5.61 -0.12
CA ARG A 52 -17.86 5.76 -1.52
C ARG A 52 -16.69 5.88 -2.51
N VAL A 53 -15.68 5.04 -2.32
CA VAL A 53 -14.48 4.98 -3.16
C VAL A 53 -14.57 3.74 -4.04
N GLU A 54 -14.33 3.89 -5.33
CA GLU A 54 -14.16 2.75 -6.23
C GLU A 54 -12.76 2.14 -6.02
N LEU A 55 -12.71 0.85 -5.71
CA LEU A 55 -11.44 0.13 -5.57
C LEU A 55 -10.79 -0.04 -6.94
N ALA A 56 -9.54 0.39 -7.06
CA ALA A 56 -8.73 0.22 -8.25
C ALA A 56 -7.28 -0.10 -7.85
N PRO A 57 -6.52 -0.84 -8.69
CA PRO A 57 -5.08 -1.03 -8.49
C PRO A 57 -4.33 0.30 -8.38
N LEU A 58 -3.23 0.30 -7.63
CA LEU A 58 -2.35 1.46 -7.48
C LEU A 58 -1.53 1.69 -8.74
N ILE A 59 -1.04 0.63 -9.38
CA ILE A 59 -0.34 0.69 -10.67
C ILE A 59 -1.29 0.28 -11.80
N PRO A 60 -1.33 1.00 -12.93
CA PRO A 60 -0.41 2.09 -13.35
C PRO A 60 -0.77 3.48 -12.82
N ARG A 61 -1.86 3.65 -12.06
CA ARG A 61 -2.41 4.95 -11.68
C ARG A 61 -1.41 5.87 -10.96
N PHE A 62 -0.48 5.32 -10.18
CA PHE A 62 0.52 6.06 -9.41
C PHE A 62 1.92 6.03 -10.03
N ALA A 63 2.07 5.57 -11.28
CA ALA A 63 3.39 5.38 -11.90
C ALA A 63 4.24 6.67 -11.96
N GLU A 64 3.63 7.83 -12.12
CA GLU A 64 4.33 9.13 -12.18
C GLU A 64 4.46 9.81 -10.80
N MET A 65 3.84 9.24 -9.77
CA MET A 65 3.86 9.80 -8.42
C MET A 65 5.29 9.83 -7.82
N PRO A 66 6.12 8.77 -7.91
CA PRO A 66 7.45 8.76 -7.28
C PRO A 66 8.34 9.94 -7.66
N GLU A 67 8.47 10.23 -8.95
CA GLU A 67 9.33 11.33 -9.43
C GLU A 67 8.87 12.68 -8.86
N ARG A 68 7.56 12.93 -8.88
CA ARG A 68 6.99 14.21 -8.42
C ARG A 68 7.09 14.41 -6.91
N VAL A 69 7.05 13.34 -6.11
CA VAL A 69 6.98 13.43 -4.65
C VAL A 69 8.32 13.19 -3.96
N GLN A 70 9.34 12.71 -4.67
CA GLN A 70 10.61 12.28 -4.09
C GLN A 70 11.28 13.32 -3.16
N PRO A 71 11.36 14.63 -3.50
CA PRO A 71 11.93 15.63 -2.58
C PRO A 71 11.12 15.75 -1.27
N LYS A 72 9.79 15.69 -1.36
CA LYS A 72 8.89 15.76 -0.20
C LYS A 72 8.99 14.50 0.65
N TRP A 73 9.08 13.33 0.03
CA TRP A 73 9.30 12.05 0.70
C TRP A 73 10.59 12.07 1.53
N ARG A 74 11.72 12.45 0.91
CA ARG A 74 13.02 12.55 1.58
C ARG A 74 12.95 13.45 2.82
N ALA A 75 12.42 14.67 2.65
CA ALA A 75 12.28 15.62 3.75
C ALA A 75 11.36 15.09 4.86
N TRP A 76 10.26 14.44 4.49
CA TRP A 76 9.33 13.86 5.45
C TRP A 76 9.97 12.75 6.28
N ARG A 77 10.67 11.79 5.66
CA ARG A 77 11.31 10.65 6.36
C ARG A 77 12.28 11.12 7.44
N VAL A 78 13.12 12.10 7.12
CA VAL A 78 14.08 12.69 8.07
C VAL A 78 13.34 13.38 9.20
N ARG A 79 12.34 14.21 8.88
CA ARG A 79 11.56 14.95 9.89
C ARG A 79 10.86 14.03 10.90
N VAL A 80 10.45 12.84 10.49
CA VAL A 80 9.78 11.85 11.37
C VAL A 80 10.74 10.78 11.90
N ASN A 81 12.05 10.92 11.69
CA ASN A 81 13.10 9.96 12.11
C ASN A 81 12.87 8.52 11.63
N ARG A 82 12.34 8.34 10.41
CA ARG A 82 12.15 7.03 9.76
C ARG A 82 13.06 6.83 8.55
N ASP A 83 14.05 7.70 8.38
CA ASP A 83 15.04 7.66 7.29
C ASP A 83 15.96 6.44 7.32
N ARG A 84 16.12 5.81 8.49
CA ARG A 84 16.84 4.53 8.66
C ARG A 84 15.99 3.28 8.42
N GLU A 85 14.67 3.38 8.59
CA GLU A 85 13.73 2.27 8.49
C GLU A 85 13.16 2.11 7.07
N LEU A 86 12.89 3.25 6.43
CA LEU A 86 12.19 3.31 5.15
C LEU A 86 13.19 3.49 4.00
N PRO A 87 12.89 2.98 2.78
CA PRO A 87 13.70 3.22 1.59
C PRO A 87 13.95 4.70 1.29
N GLU A 88 15.09 5.00 0.65
CA GLU A 88 15.36 6.37 0.20
C GLU A 88 14.44 6.81 -0.93
N GLN A 89 14.21 5.94 -1.92
CA GLN A 89 13.34 6.25 -3.04
C GLN A 89 11.89 5.93 -2.68
N PHE A 90 10.98 6.84 -3.01
CA PHE A 90 9.54 6.58 -2.87
C PHE A 90 9.08 5.48 -3.82
N ALA A 91 9.74 5.32 -4.97
CA ALA A 91 9.47 4.23 -5.91
C ALA A 91 9.57 2.86 -5.23
N ASP A 92 10.67 2.59 -4.51
CA ASP A 92 10.86 1.34 -3.76
C ASP A 92 9.75 1.06 -2.74
N VAL A 93 9.17 2.12 -2.15
CA VAL A 93 8.04 1.99 -1.23
C VAL A 93 6.77 1.67 -1.99
N LEU A 94 6.50 2.40 -3.08
CA LEU A 94 5.32 2.21 -3.90
C LEU A 94 5.28 0.82 -4.53
N ASP A 95 6.41 0.31 -5.00
CA ASP A 95 6.52 -1.02 -5.59
C ASP A 95 6.09 -2.11 -4.60
N VAL A 96 6.63 -2.10 -3.38
CA VAL A 96 6.25 -3.07 -2.33
C VAL A 96 4.79 -2.90 -1.91
N VAL A 97 4.29 -1.66 -1.84
CA VAL A 97 2.89 -1.39 -1.52
C VAL A 97 1.97 -1.92 -2.63
N ALA A 98 2.34 -1.78 -3.90
CA ALA A 98 1.59 -2.29 -5.04
C ALA A 98 1.65 -3.83 -5.12
N GLU A 99 2.82 -4.44 -4.95
CA GLU A 99 2.99 -5.90 -4.88
C GLU A 99 2.11 -6.54 -3.81
N PHE A 100 1.97 -5.86 -2.67
CA PHE A 100 1.08 -6.28 -1.59
C PHE A 100 -0.40 -6.05 -1.92
N ALA A 101 -0.78 -4.84 -2.33
CA ALA A 101 -2.18 -4.43 -2.41
C ALA A 101 -2.87 -4.80 -3.73
N ASP A 102 -2.20 -4.64 -4.87
CA ASP A 102 -2.80 -4.75 -6.19
C ASP A 102 -3.38 -6.14 -6.48
N PRO A 103 -2.72 -7.26 -6.11
CA PRO A 103 -3.29 -8.61 -6.27
C PRO A 103 -4.62 -8.82 -5.53
N ILE A 104 -4.86 -8.10 -4.43
CA ILE A 104 -6.12 -8.17 -3.69
C ILE A 104 -7.15 -7.19 -4.27
N LEU A 105 -6.69 -6.01 -4.72
CA LEU A 105 -7.55 -5.00 -5.36
C LEU A 105 -8.12 -5.51 -6.69
N ASN A 106 -7.33 -6.20 -7.50
CA ASN A 106 -7.74 -6.80 -8.78
C ASN A 106 -8.29 -8.24 -8.66
N MET A 107 -8.37 -8.76 -7.43
CA MET A 107 -8.85 -10.12 -7.13
C MET A 107 -8.02 -11.24 -7.78
N ALA A 108 -6.75 -11.00 -8.11
CA ALA A 108 -5.83 -12.02 -8.62
C ALA A 108 -5.25 -12.92 -7.51
N ALA A 109 -5.36 -12.53 -6.24
CA ALA A 109 -4.93 -13.31 -5.09
C ALA A 109 -6.02 -13.37 -4.00
N SER A 110 -6.06 -14.49 -3.28
CA SER A 110 -6.95 -14.71 -2.13
C SER A 110 -6.34 -15.57 -1.01
N GLY A 111 -5.08 -16.00 -1.15
CA GLY A 111 -4.37 -16.79 -0.15
C GLY A 111 -3.76 -15.94 0.97
N GLU A 112 -2.72 -16.44 1.62
CA GLU A 112 -2.00 -15.72 2.66
C GLU A 112 -0.81 -14.94 2.09
N TRP A 113 -0.58 -13.75 2.62
CA TRP A 113 0.63 -12.98 2.36
C TRP A 113 1.79 -13.50 3.21
N ASN A 114 2.87 -13.86 2.54
CA ASN A 114 4.12 -14.21 3.20
C ASN A 114 5.09 -13.01 3.19
N ALA A 115 5.19 -12.35 4.34
CA ALA A 115 6.07 -11.21 4.57
C ALA A 115 7.56 -11.49 4.32
N ARG A 116 8.03 -12.74 4.42
CA ARG A 116 9.43 -13.09 4.19
C ARG A 116 9.79 -13.15 2.71
N THR A 117 8.84 -13.59 1.88
CA THR A 117 9.04 -13.76 0.43
C THR A 117 8.41 -12.63 -0.38
N ALA A 118 7.68 -11.72 0.27
CA ALA A 118 6.90 -10.65 -0.35
C ALA A 118 5.97 -11.19 -1.44
N ARG A 119 5.25 -12.29 -1.15
CA ARG A 119 4.35 -12.93 -2.12
C ARG A 119 3.07 -13.43 -1.45
N TRP A 120 1.99 -13.34 -2.21
CA TRP A 120 0.76 -14.09 -1.92
C TRP A 120 0.96 -15.56 -2.25
N THR A 121 0.46 -16.45 -1.40
CA THR A 121 0.35 -17.87 -1.75
C THR A 121 -0.72 -18.03 -2.82
N SER A 122 -0.43 -18.80 -3.87
CA SER A 122 -1.47 -19.30 -4.77
C SER A 122 -2.36 -20.25 -3.98
N ASN A 123 -3.67 -20.01 -3.97
CA ASN A 123 -4.61 -21.05 -3.59
C ASN A 123 -4.54 -22.13 -4.67
N GLY A 124 -4.10 -23.32 -4.29
CA GLY A 124 -4.07 -24.49 -5.17
C GLY A 124 -5.46 -24.98 -5.53
#